data_AF-A0A2I1HA35-F1
#
_entry.id   AF-A0A2I1HA35-F1
#
_cell.length_a   1.000
_cell.length_b   1.000
_cell.length_c   1.000
_cell.angle_alpha   90.00
_cell.angle_beta   90.00
_cell.angle_gamma   90.00
#
_symmetry.space_group_name_H-M   'P 1'
#
loop_
_entity.id
_entity.type
_entity.pdbx_description
1 polymer ?
#
loop_
_entity_poly.entity_id
_entity_poly.type
_entity_poly.pdbx_seq_one_letter_code
_entity_poly.pdbx_strand_id
1 'polypeptide(L)'
;MVARVFCHDYPNNPYIDALYSIGNVHSRYKIIALGYYPQNIKYTQKSSRSIVQYQIPDGYIIETEAANKAIRCETKYIPVNKVLYTITWKEGRAEYSISSERSASGAINAFLKRISRENSRLSGIHVFGLDIEILHQARTGELTIAKTTNIDKRKRPLSEVSVSQQNKRYASFGRDAHKKIKQLILQHRMVSESGEPIHLRNMELEYEDHIINIKYNLLLDHIKLDAYVRACDEALLGRDGYRRLAAVEARLICEYQVAQRRIEITKLINEQIPIRIINLNKEVNQLDDDDEHQSNPDGIIVDEQEIGNGVYRSIRNLLQIFIPIWNESNPPILQPGDTINLKLGGDGKEKYETLAKVGNLFKYQLQDLQENGISVDGVHWPIELYFSGDWKFMYNIMGLNAPNAKYFCLYCDCEASKDGPETEIFRICRNSETEIRNIFKSVNSEIRN
;
A
#
# COMPACT_ATOMS: atom_id res chain seq x y z
N MET A 1 14.26 -37.93 7.24
CA MET A 1 12.98 -38.66 7.17
C MET A 1 12.32 -38.27 5.86
N VAL A 2 11.74 -39.21 5.09
CA VAL A 2 10.94 -38.82 3.91
C VAL A 2 9.64 -38.24 4.45
N ALA A 3 9.32 -36.99 4.12
CA ALA A 3 8.06 -36.40 4.55
C ALA A 3 6.89 -37.13 3.86
N ARG A 4 5.86 -37.44 4.64
CA ARG A 4 4.61 -38.04 4.17
C ARG A 4 3.51 -37.00 4.33
N VAL A 5 2.79 -36.71 3.26
CA VAL A 5 1.60 -35.85 3.29
C VAL A 5 0.39 -36.76 3.28
N PHE A 6 -0.49 -36.60 4.26
CA PHE A 6 -1.73 -37.39 4.37
C PHE A 6 -2.92 -36.59 3.85
N CYS A 7 -3.70 -37.21 2.98
CA CYS A 7 -4.98 -36.70 2.47
C CYS A 7 -6.10 -37.60 2.99
N HIS A 8 -7.09 -37.02 3.66
CA HIS A 8 -8.19 -37.75 4.29
C HIS A 8 -9.41 -36.86 4.52
N ASP A 9 -10.55 -37.50 4.72
CA ASP A 9 -11.76 -36.92 5.32
C ASP A 9 -12.16 -37.76 6.56
N TYR A 10 -11.17 -38.27 7.30
CA TYR A 10 -11.39 -39.02 8.54
C TYR A 10 -11.95 -38.07 9.63
N PRO A 11 -13.01 -38.44 10.38
CA PRO A 11 -13.63 -39.77 10.47
C PRO A 11 -14.77 -40.06 9.48
N ASN A 12 -15.25 -39.09 8.70
CA ASN A 12 -16.35 -39.26 7.73
C ASN A 12 -16.02 -40.33 6.68
N ASN A 13 -14.75 -40.42 6.29
CA ASN A 13 -14.21 -41.37 5.35
C ASN A 13 -13.11 -42.22 6.03
N PRO A 14 -13.21 -43.56 6.06
CA PRO A 14 -12.21 -44.42 6.67
C PRO A 14 -10.93 -44.59 5.83
N TYR A 15 -10.86 -44.03 4.62
CA TYR A 15 -9.67 -44.08 3.77
C TYR A 15 -8.74 -42.88 4.01
N ILE A 16 -7.44 -43.16 4.10
CA ILE A 16 -6.37 -42.17 4.26
C ILE A 16 -5.29 -42.46 3.22
N ASP A 17 -4.94 -41.45 2.43
CA ASP A 17 -3.96 -41.55 1.35
C ASP A 17 -2.66 -40.85 1.72
N ALA A 18 -1.53 -41.54 1.59
CA ALA A 18 -0.21 -41.01 1.93
C ALA A 18 0.69 -40.84 0.70
N LEU A 19 1.08 -39.59 0.46
CA LEU A 19 1.99 -39.16 -0.59
C LEU A 19 3.40 -38.97 -0.04
N TYR A 20 4.41 -39.51 -0.71
CA TYR A 20 5.83 -39.35 -0.35
C TYR A 20 6.46 -38.23 -1.17
N SER A 21 7.29 -37.39 -0.56
CA SER A 21 7.94 -36.26 -1.28
C SER A 21 9.01 -36.67 -2.31
N ILE A 22 9.27 -37.97 -2.51
CA ILE A 22 10.29 -38.49 -3.42
C ILE A 22 9.69 -39.71 -4.14
N GLY A 23 9.26 -39.50 -5.39
CA GLY A 23 8.60 -40.50 -6.24
C GLY A 23 7.09 -40.59 -6.01
N ASN A 24 6.32 -40.82 -7.08
CA ASN A 24 4.86 -40.92 -7.08
C ASN A 24 4.33 -42.24 -6.48
N VAL A 25 4.95 -42.71 -5.38
CA VAL A 25 4.44 -43.84 -4.60
C VAL A 25 3.29 -43.33 -3.74
N HIS A 26 2.19 -44.08 -3.73
CA HIS A 26 0.97 -43.75 -3.01
C HIS A 26 0.58 -44.91 -2.09
N SER A 27 0.63 -44.71 -0.77
CA SER A 27 0.15 -45.71 0.20
C SER A 27 -1.26 -45.37 0.64
N ARG A 28 -2.25 -46.16 0.23
CA ARG A 28 -3.63 -46.07 0.73
C ARG A 28 -3.78 -46.92 2.00
N TYR A 29 -4.43 -46.35 3.00
CA TYR A 29 -4.83 -47.00 4.23
C TYR A 29 -6.35 -46.98 4.35
N LYS A 30 -6.92 -48.01 4.95
CA LYS A 30 -8.33 -48.09 5.33
C LYS A 30 -8.40 -48.45 6.81
N ILE A 31 -9.02 -47.58 7.60
CA ILE A 31 -9.09 -47.74 9.05
C ILE A 31 -10.27 -48.67 9.38
N ILE A 32 -10.01 -49.77 10.07
CA ILE A 32 -11.01 -50.79 10.42
C ILE A 32 -11.42 -50.63 11.89
N ALA A 33 -10.46 -50.40 12.77
CA ALA A 33 -10.69 -50.03 14.16
C ALA A 33 -9.62 -49.01 14.57
N LEU A 34 -10.02 -47.88 15.14
CA LEU A 34 -9.08 -46.83 15.57
C LEU A 34 -8.16 -47.31 16.71
N GLY A 35 -8.69 -48.16 17.60
CA GLY A 35 -8.02 -48.51 18.86
C GLY A 35 -7.94 -47.34 19.84
N TYR A 36 -7.37 -47.58 21.01
CA TYR A 36 -7.24 -46.58 22.09
C TYR A 36 -5.84 -46.63 22.70
N TYR A 37 -5.47 -45.64 23.50
CA TYR A 37 -4.22 -45.66 24.26
C TYR A 37 -4.46 -46.21 25.68
N PRO A 38 -3.89 -47.37 26.06
CA PRO A 38 -4.03 -47.89 27.42
C PRO A 38 -3.18 -47.09 28.40
N GLN A 39 -3.53 -47.10 29.69
CA GLN A 39 -2.88 -46.29 30.74
C GLN A 39 -1.34 -46.41 30.78
N ASN A 40 -0.78 -47.57 30.41
CA ASN A 40 0.66 -47.83 30.35
C ASN A 40 1.18 -47.86 28.90
N ILE A 41 1.03 -46.74 28.18
CA ILE A 41 1.36 -46.59 26.74
C ILE A 41 2.80 -47.03 26.42
N LYS A 42 2.96 -47.90 25.41
CA LYS A 42 4.24 -48.18 24.76
C LYS A 42 4.51 -47.25 23.58
N TYR A 43 5.80 -47.04 23.30
CA TYR A 43 6.30 -46.20 22.22
C TYR A 43 7.14 -47.02 21.24
N THR A 44 7.15 -46.62 19.96
CA THR A 44 8.06 -47.20 18.95
C THR A 44 9.52 -47.01 19.36
N GLN A 45 10.38 -47.98 19.08
CA GLN A 45 11.81 -47.92 19.39
C GLN A 45 12.48 -46.69 18.74
N LYS A 46 13.32 -45.98 19.51
CA LYS A 46 14.18 -44.91 18.95
C LYS A 46 15.17 -45.53 17.97
N SER A 47 15.42 -44.85 16.85
CA SER A 47 16.57 -45.14 15.99
C SER A 47 17.51 -43.93 15.99
N SER A 48 18.82 -44.15 15.84
CA SER A 48 19.83 -43.09 15.84
C SER A 48 19.69 -42.05 14.71
N ARG A 49 18.73 -42.25 13.79
CA ARG A 49 18.39 -41.34 12.68
C ARG A 49 16.98 -40.74 12.79
N SER A 50 16.23 -41.03 13.87
CA SER A 50 14.89 -40.48 14.12
C SER A 50 14.67 -40.19 15.60
N ILE A 51 14.53 -38.90 15.93
CA ILE A 51 14.24 -38.42 17.30
C ILE A 51 12.77 -38.72 17.68
N VAL A 52 11.87 -38.79 16.69
CA VAL A 52 10.44 -39.01 16.91
C VAL A 52 10.16 -40.46 17.29
N GLN A 53 9.31 -40.65 18.30
CA GLN A 53 8.68 -41.91 18.68
C GLN A 53 7.16 -41.75 18.59
N TYR A 54 6.45 -42.81 18.24
CA TYR A 54 4.99 -42.84 18.12
C TYR A 54 4.40 -43.70 19.23
N GLN A 55 3.28 -43.25 19.79
CA GLN A 55 2.51 -44.02 20.76
C GLN A 55 1.79 -45.18 20.08
N ILE A 56 1.81 -46.36 20.70
CA ILE A 56 1.24 -47.58 20.12
C ILE A 56 -0.14 -47.84 20.75
N PRO A 57 -1.23 -47.80 19.97
CA PRO A 57 -2.58 -48.07 20.45
C PRO A 57 -2.87 -49.57 20.65
N ASP A 58 -3.82 -49.88 21.51
CA ASP A 58 -4.45 -51.20 21.64
C ASP A 58 -5.71 -51.32 20.77
N GLY A 59 -6.01 -52.51 20.27
CA GLY A 59 -7.19 -52.79 19.45
C GLY A 59 -7.25 -52.04 18.11
N TYR A 60 -6.11 -51.53 17.62
CA TYR A 60 -6.01 -50.77 16.38
C TYR A 60 -5.80 -51.68 15.18
N ILE A 61 -6.60 -51.49 14.14
CA ILE A 61 -6.67 -52.37 12.96
C ILE A 61 -6.81 -51.53 11.69
N ILE A 62 -5.95 -51.79 10.69
CA ILE A 62 -5.99 -51.15 9.37
C ILE A 62 -5.79 -52.17 8.25
N GLU A 63 -6.29 -51.85 7.06
CA GLU A 63 -5.95 -52.52 5.81
C GLU A 63 -5.09 -51.59 4.94
N THR A 64 -4.04 -52.11 4.31
CA THR A 64 -3.15 -51.37 3.39
C THR A 64 -2.47 -52.33 2.41
N GLU A 65 -1.69 -51.80 1.46
CA GLU A 65 -0.88 -52.61 0.55
C GLU A 65 0.60 -52.60 0.96
N ALA A 66 1.19 -53.79 1.06
CA ALA A 66 2.62 -53.96 1.27
C ALA A 66 3.15 -55.08 0.37
N ALA A 67 4.26 -54.80 -0.33
CA ALA A 67 4.92 -55.77 -1.22
C ALA A 67 3.97 -56.47 -2.22
N ASN A 68 3.08 -55.69 -2.86
CA ASN A 68 2.09 -56.16 -3.84
C ASN A 68 1.04 -57.14 -3.26
N LYS A 69 0.78 -57.08 -1.95
CA LYS A 69 -0.30 -57.81 -1.28
C LYS A 69 -1.12 -56.85 -0.43
N ALA A 70 -2.44 -56.99 -0.48
CA ALA A 70 -3.33 -56.39 0.50
C ALA A 70 -3.13 -57.11 1.84
N ILE A 71 -2.81 -56.35 2.89
CA ILE A 71 -2.57 -56.85 4.24
C ILE A 71 -3.41 -56.10 5.26
N ARG A 72 -3.77 -56.81 6.34
CA ARG A 72 -4.39 -56.27 7.53
C ARG A 72 -3.35 -56.22 8.65
N CYS A 73 -3.11 -55.04 9.20
CA CYS A 73 -2.22 -54.83 10.34
C CYS A 73 -3.03 -54.63 11.61
N GLU A 74 -2.64 -55.28 12.71
CA GLU A 74 -3.30 -55.18 14.01
C GLU A 74 -2.26 -55.00 15.13
N THR A 75 -2.48 -54.06 16.05
CA THR A 75 -1.70 -53.92 17.30
C THR A 75 -2.56 -54.21 18.52
N LYS A 76 -2.10 -55.17 19.33
CA LYS A 76 -2.83 -55.66 20.51
C LYS A 76 -1.91 -55.81 21.72
N TYR A 77 -2.29 -55.24 22.85
CA TYR A 77 -1.55 -55.41 24.09
C TYR A 77 -1.82 -56.80 24.67
N ILE A 78 -0.75 -57.44 25.15
CA ILE A 78 -0.79 -58.75 25.81
C ILE A 78 -0.31 -58.61 27.26
N PRO A 79 -0.64 -59.58 28.14
CA PRO A 79 -0.13 -59.60 29.52
C PRO A 79 1.38 -59.40 29.61
N VAL A 80 1.85 -58.89 30.75
CA VAL A 80 3.24 -58.42 30.95
C VAL A 80 3.59 -57.14 30.14
N ASN A 81 2.59 -56.35 29.76
CA ASN A 81 2.76 -55.04 29.13
C ASN A 81 3.71 -55.08 27.91
N LYS A 82 3.41 -56.00 26.98
CA LYS A 82 4.00 -56.08 25.64
C LYS A 82 2.93 -55.74 24.60
N VAL A 83 3.36 -55.38 23.39
CA VAL A 83 2.45 -55.26 22.23
C VAL A 83 2.77 -56.35 21.23
N LEU A 84 1.75 -57.11 20.85
CA LEU A 84 1.76 -58.02 19.72
C LEU A 84 1.39 -57.24 18.46
N TYR A 85 2.28 -57.28 17.46
CA TYR A 85 2.07 -56.70 16.14
C TYR A 85 1.76 -57.84 15.17
N THR A 86 0.54 -57.88 14.63
CA THR A 86 0.09 -58.93 13.71
C THR A 86 -0.09 -58.38 12.31
N ILE A 87 0.34 -59.16 11.31
CA ILE A 87 0.08 -58.94 9.89
C ILE A 87 -0.67 -60.17 9.37
N THR A 88 -1.86 -59.95 8.84
CA THR A 88 -2.71 -60.98 8.22
C THR A 88 -2.89 -60.67 6.74
N TRP A 89 -2.79 -61.66 5.86
CA TRP A 89 -2.99 -61.52 4.42
C TRP A 89 -3.68 -62.74 3.82
N LYS A 90 -4.27 -62.57 2.64
CA LYS A 90 -4.94 -63.65 1.91
C LYS A 90 -4.16 -64.06 0.67
N GLU A 91 -4.27 -65.34 0.33
CA GLU A 91 -3.64 -65.95 -0.84
C GLU A 91 -4.56 -67.06 -1.36
N GLY A 92 -5.27 -66.76 -2.45
CA GLY A 92 -6.42 -67.57 -2.88
C GLY A 92 -7.53 -67.57 -1.82
N ARG A 93 -7.93 -68.76 -1.36
CA ARG A 93 -8.91 -68.95 -0.28
C ARG A 93 -8.28 -69.04 1.12
N ALA A 94 -6.96 -69.12 1.23
CA ALA A 94 -6.26 -69.23 2.51
C ALA A 94 -6.00 -67.84 3.11
N GLU A 95 -6.11 -67.74 4.43
CA GLU A 95 -5.70 -66.59 5.23
C GLU A 95 -4.48 -66.99 6.07
N TYR A 96 -3.44 -66.15 6.06
CA TYR A 96 -2.18 -66.36 6.77
C TYR A 96 -1.93 -65.20 7.70
N SER A 97 -1.48 -65.48 8.93
CA SER A 97 -1.11 -64.48 9.92
C SER A 97 0.31 -64.70 10.43
N ILE A 98 1.04 -63.61 10.63
CA ILE A 98 2.34 -63.58 11.32
C ILE A 98 2.30 -62.50 12.40
N SER A 99 2.86 -62.80 13.57
CA SER A 99 2.90 -61.88 14.70
C SER A 99 4.32 -61.71 15.25
N SER A 100 4.59 -60.56 15.86
CA SER A 100 5.83 -60.30 16.59
C SER A 100 5.58 -59.52 17.86
N GLU A 101 6.23 -59.90 18.96
CA GLU A 101 6.26 -59.12 20.21
C GLU A 101 7.36 -58.04 20.22
N ARG A 102 8.30 -58.08 19.25
CA ARG A 102 9.53 -57.25 19.29
C ARG A 102 9.29 -55.83 18.78
N SER A 103 8.64 -55.70 17.62
CA SER A 103 8.24 -54.41 17.01
C SER A 103 7.41 -54.64 15.74
N ALA A 104 6.75 -53.59 15.25
CA ALA A 104 6.11 -53.57 13.93
C ALA A 104 7.07 -53.99 12.80
N SER A 105 8.32 -53.50 12.82
CA SER A 105 9.36 -53.91 11.86
C SER A 105 9.72 -55.40 12.00
N GLY A 106 9.65 -55.97 13.20
CA GLY A 106 9.82 -57.41 13.43
C GLY A 106 8.74 -58.25 12.75
N ALA A 107 7.48 -57.82 12.82
CA ALA A 107 6.37 -58.47 12.13
C ALA A 107 6.51 -58.37 10.61
N ILE A 108 6.89 -57.19 10.08
CA ILE A 108 7.16 -57.00 8.65
C ILE A 108 8.29 -57.88 8.15
N ASN A 109 9.42 -57.95 8.86
CA ASN A 109 10.55 -58.77 8.44
C ASN A 109 10.18 -60.26 8.39
N ALA A 110 9.35 -60.74 9.33
CA ALA A 110 8.83 -62.10 9.32
C ALA A 110 7.84 -62.34 8.16
N PHE A 111 6.95 -61.38 7.87
CA PHE A 111 6.06 -61.41 6.70
C PHE A 111 6.85 -61.44 5.38
N LEU A 112 7.80 -60.53 5.18
CA LEU A 112 8.64 -60.45 3.98
C LEU A 112 9.46 -61.72 3.76
N LYS A 113 9.99 -62.33 4.83
CA LYS A 113 10.62 -63.65 4.77
C LYS A 113 9.64 -64.74 4.33
N ARG A 114 8.42 -64.75 4.88
CA ARG A 114 7.38 -65.74 4.55
C ARG A 114 6.84 -65.63 3.12
N ILE A 115 7.02 -64.49 2.44
CA ILE A 115 6.70 -64.27 1.02
C ILE A 115 7.94 -64.16 0.10
N SER A 116 9.12 -64.61 0.57
CA SER A 116 10.38 -64.64 -0.19
C SER A 116 10.85 -63.27 -0.75
N ARG A 117 10.55 -62.17 -0.06
CA ARG A 117 10.93 -60.79 -0.43
C ARG A 117 11.90 -60.13 0.56
N GLU A 118 12.83 -60.91 1.13
CA GLU A 118 13.77 -60.48 2.19
C GLU A 118 14.58 -59.21 1.87
N ASN A 119 14.85 -58.93 0.59
CA ASN A 119 15.56 -57.72 0.15
C ASN A 119 14.74 -56.41 0.32
N SER A 120 13.44 -56.47 0.64
CA SER A 120 12.56 -55.30 0.70
C SER A 120 12.69 -54.55 2.03
N ARG A 121 13.15 -53.29 2.00
CA ARG A 121 13.29 -52.46 3.22
C ARG A 121 12.02 -51.65 3.52
N LEU A 122 10.97 -52.32 3.99
CA LEU A 122 9.73 -51.67 4.42
C LEU A 122 9.81 -51.18 5.89
N SER A 123 9.14 -50.06 6.19
CA SER A 123 9.14 -49.45 7.53
C SER A 123 8.00 -49.99 8.40
N GLY A 124 8.33 -50.52 9.58
CA GLY A 124 7.38 -50.91 10.62
C GLY A 124 6.34 -49.83 10.91
N ILE A 125 6.81 -48.60 11.08
CA ILE A 125 5.99 -47.45 11.44
C ILE A 125 5.01 -47.11 10.30
N HIS A 126 5.50 -47.05 9.06
CA HIS A 126 4.67 -46.64 7.93
C HIS A 126 3.61 -47.69 7.56
N VAL A 127 3.97 -48.98 7.54
CA VAL A 127 3.01 -50.03 7.13
C VAL A 127 1.93 -50.26 8.18
N PHE A 128 2.23 -50.07 9.46
CA PHE A 128 1.21 -50.01 10.52
C PHE A 128 0.55 -48.61 10.66
N GLY A 129 0.92 -47.62 9.83
CA GLY A 129 0.34 -46.27 9.89
C GLY A 129 0.50 -45.55 11.23
N LEU A 130 1.52 -45.89 12.03
CA LEU A 130 1.68 -45.36 13.40
C LEU A 130 2.08 -43.87 13.42
N ASP A 131 2.52 -43.33 12.29
CA ASP A 131 2.88 -41.92 12.07
C ASP A 131 1.75 -41.06 11.46
N ILE A 132 0.54 -41.60 11.32
CA ILE A 132 -0.62 -40.86 10.78
C ILE A 132 -1.21 -39.95 11.89
N GLU A 133 -0.88 -38.65 11.87
CA GLU A 133 -1.18 -37.69 12.94
C GLU A 133 -2.68 -37.57 13.26
N ILE A 134 -3.57 -37.56 12.26
CA ILE A 134 -5.03 -37.47 12.52
C ILE A 134 -5.56 -38.63 13.37
N LEU A 135 -4.95 -39.82 13.27
CA LEU A 135 -5.35 -40.97 14.09
C LEU A 135 -4.85 -40.87 15.53
N HIS A 136 -3.80 -40.08 15.79
CA HIS A 136 -3.39 -39.74 17.15
C HIS A 136 -4.41 -38.76 17.76
N GLN A 137 -4.69 -37.66 17.06
CA GLN A 137 -5.67 -36.63 17.46
C GLN A 137 -7.09 -37.22 17.72
N ALA A 138 -7.50 -38.19 16.91
CA ALA A 138 -8.78 -38.89 17.09
C ALA A 138 -8.84 -39.79 18.35
N ARG A 139 -7.70 -40.23 18.89
CA ARG A 139 -7.62 -41.06 20.11
C ARG A 139 -7.45 -40.24 21.38
N THR A 140 -6.81 -39.08 21.30
CA THR A 140 -6.62 -38.15 22.42
C THR A 140 -7.85 -37.27 22.69
N GLY A 141 -8.83 -37.25 21.77
CA GLY A 141 -10.00 -36.37 21.83
C GLY A 141 -9.74 -34.98 21.23
N GLU A 142 -8.54 -34.72 20.72
CA GLU A 142 -8.10 -33.42 20.16
C GLU A 142 -8.73 -33.09 18.80
N LEU A 143 -9.68 -33.90 18.32
CA LEU A 143 -10.44 -33.66 17.08
C LEU A 143 -11.21 -32.32 17.10
N THR A 144 -11.46 -31.76 18.30
CA THR A 144 -12.01 -30.41 18.48
C THR A 144 -10.95 -29.32 18.25
N ILE A 145 -10.79 -28.91 16.99
CA ILE A 145 -10.23 -27.60 16.57
C ILE A 145 -8.79 -27.30 17.06
N ALA A 146 -8.05 -28.30 17.55
CA ALA A 146 -6.62 -28.19 17.82
C ALA A 146 -5.82 -28.51 16.55
N LYS A 147 -5.63 -27.52 15.67
CA LYS A 147 -4.42 -27.55 14.86
C LYS A 147 -3.26 -27.45 15.83
N THR A 148 -2.40 -28.47 15.86
CA THR A 148 -1.11 -28.47 16.54
C THR A 148 -0.26 -27.32 16.00
N THR A 149 -0.47 -26.12 16.54
CA THR A 149 0.47 -25.01 16.47
C THR A 149 1.72 -25.48 17.16
N ASN A 150 2.63 -26.04 16.36
CA ASN A 150 4.03 -26.17 16.74
C ASN A 150 4.53 -24.75 16.96
N ILE A 151 4.36 -24.26 18.19
CA ILE A 151 4.97 -23.03 18.69
C ILE A 151 6.46 -23.31 18.66
N ASP A 152 7.08 -22.91 17.54
CA ASP A 152 8.49 -23.03 17.30
C ASP A 152 9.23 -22.27 18.40
N LYS A 153 9.68 -22.99 19.43
CA LYS A 153 10.30 -22.42 20.64
C LYS A 153 11.62 -21.68 20.36
N ARG A 154 12.09 -21.67 19.10
CA ARG A 154 13.20 -20.85 18.59
C ARG A 154 12.75 -19.41 18.28
N LYS A 155 11.46 -19.18 18.05
CA LYS A 155 10.87 -17.86 17.84
C LYS A 155 10.55 -17.23 19.19
N ARG A 156 11.37 -16.26 19.59
CA ARG A 156 11.08 -15.36 20.73
C ARG A 156 9.66 -14.76 20.64
N PRO A 157 9.00 -14.45 21.75
CA PRO A 157 7.80 -13.60 21.84
C PRO A 157 7.83 -12.34 20.96
N LEU A 158 6.66 -11.73 20.76
CA LEU A 158 6.52 -10.58 19.85
C LEU A 158 7.08 -9.28 20.44
N SER A 159 6.95 -9.12 21.75
CA SER A 159 7.56 -8.04 22.56
C SER A 159 9.09 -8.09 22.60
N GLU A 160 9.69 -9.28 22.53
CA GLU A 160 11.16 -9.50 22.55
C GLU A 160 11.88 -9.22 21.22
N VAL A 161 11.16 -8.76 20.19
CA VAL A 161 11.72 -8.52 18.85
C VAL A 161 11.40 -7.12 18.35
N SER A 162 12.35 -6.53 17.61
CA SER A 162 12.23 -5.15 17.11
C SER A 162 11.07 -4.98 16.12
N VAL A 163 10.54 -3.76 16.00
CA VAL A 163 9.40 -3.42 15.12
C VAL A 163 9.59 -3.93 13.68
N SER A 164 10.81 -3.89 13.13
CA SER A 164 11.10 -4.47 11.80
C SER A 164 10.87 -5.99 11.74
N GLN A 165 11.20 -6.72 12.81
CA GLN A 165 10.94 -8.15 12.93
C GLN A 165 9.46 -8.46 13.22
N GLN A 166 8.77 -7.63 14.01
CA GLN A 166 7.32 -7.71 14.20
C GLN A 166 6.58 -7.54 12.86
N ASN A 167 6.90 -6.50 12.10
CA ASN A 167 6.32 -6.23 10.78
C ASN A 167 6.56 -7.39 9.79
N LYS A 168 7.74 -8.01 9.82
CA LYS A 168 8.02 -9.23 9.02
C LYS A 168 7.18 -10.43 9.45
N ARG A 169 6.85 -10.57 10.75
CA ARG A 169 5.94 -11.61 11.26
C ARG A 169 4.48 -11.33 10.84
N TYR A 170 3.97 -10.12 11.04
CA TYR A 170 2.63 -9.72 10.62
C TYR A 170 2.44 -9.92 9.10
N ALA A 171 3.42 -9.50 8.29
CA ALA A 171 3.38 -9.70 6.83
C ALA A 171 3.42 -11.19 6.42
N SER A 172 4.02 -12.08 7.21
CA SER A 172 3.96 -13.53 6.95
C SER A 172 2.62 -14.13 7.36
N PHE A 173 2.18 -13.83 8.59
CA PHE A 173 0.89 -14.25 9.11
C PHE A 173 -0.26 -13.83 8.18
N GLY A 174 -0.23 -12.60 7.66
CA GLY A 174 -1.22 -12.12 6.70
C GLY A 174 -1.27 -12.95 5.41
N ARG A 175 -0.12 -13.28 4.81
CA ARG A 175 -0.08 -14.15 3.61
C ARG A 175 -0.66 -15.54 3.90
N ASP A 176 -0.29 -16.13 5.03
CA ASP A 176 -0.76 -17.47 5.43
C ASP A 176 -2.26 -17.47 5.74
N ALA A 177 -2.75 -16.43 6.42
CA ALA A 177 -4.17 -16.20 6.70
C ALA A 177 -4.97 -15.98 5.41
N HIS A 178 -4.53 -15.10 4.52
CA HIS A 178 -5.18 -14.83 3.24
C HIS A 178 -5.31 -16.09 2.37
N LYS A 179 -4.23 -16.89 2.24
CA LYS A 179 -4.27 -18.16 1.49
C LYS A 179 -5.34 -19.12 2.03
N LYS A 180 -5.43 -19.21 3.36
CA LYS A 180 -6.35 -20.10 4.09
C LYS A 180 -7.80 -19.61 4.03
N ILE A 181 -8.03 -18.30 4.15
CA ILE A 181 -9.34 -17.65 4.01
C ILE A 181 -9.83 -17.76 2.56
N LYS A 182 -8.96 -17.61 1.56
CA LYS A 182 -9.30 -17.85 0.14
C LYS A 182 -9.75 -19.30 -0.13
N GLN A 183 -9.17 -20.28 0.57
CA GLN A 183 -9.64 -21.68 0.49
C GLN A 183 -11.05 -21.84 1.12
N LEU A 184 -11.30 -21.23 2.28
CA LEU A 184 -12.61 -21.26 2.94
C LEU A 184 -13.70 -20.58 2.10
N ILE A 185 -13.41 -19.41 1.50
CA ILE A 185 -14.33 -18.68 0.61
C ILE A 185 -14.80 -19.57 -0.55
N LEU A 186 -13.91 -20.34 -1.16
CA LEU A 186 -14.24 -21.30 -2.22
C LEU A 186 -15.02 -22.50 -1.68
N GLN A 187 -14.61 -23.05 -0.53
CA GLN A 187 -15.29 -24.19 0.12
C GLN A 187 -16.75 -23.86 0.49
N HIS A 188 -17.00 -22.64 0.98
CA HIS A 188 -18.33 -22.16 1.35
C HIS A 188 -19.09 -21.48 0.18
N ARG A 189 -18.56 -21.53 -1.06
CA ARG A 189 -19.16 -20.94 -2.27
C ARG A 189 -19.56 -19.47 -2.11
N MET A 190 -18.74 -18.68 -1.42
CA MET A 190 -19.01 -17.25 -1.19
C MET A 190 -18.63 -16.44 -2.44
N VAL A 191 -19.46 -16.53 -3.47
CA VAL A 191 -19.33 -15.85 -4.77
C VAL A 191 -20.50 -14.89 -5.02
N SER A 192 -20.28 -13.88 -5.85
CA SER A 192 -21.32 -13.01 -6.42
C SER A 192 -22.17 -13.74 -7.47
N GLU A 193 -23.25 -13.08 -7.92
CA GLU A 193 -24.03 -13.52 -9.09
C GLU A 193 -23.19 -13.54 -10.38
N SER A 194 -22.15 -12.70 -10.49
CA SER A 194 -21.14 -12.75 -11.57
C SER A 194 -20.11 -13.88 -11.41
N GLY A 195 -20.17 -14.68 -10.34
CA GLY A 195 -19.24 -15.77 -10.06
C GLY A 195 -17.92 -15.35 -9.41
N GLU A 196 -17.72 -14.07 -9.10
CA GLU A 196 -16.51 -13.59 -8.44
C GLU A 196 -16.53 -13.93 -6.94
N PRO A 197 -15.50 -14.62 -6.39
CA PRO A 197 -15.43 -14.91 -4.97
C PRO A 197 -15.20 -13.64 -4.15
N ILE A 198 -15.81 -13.52 -2.97
CA ILE A 198 -15.58 -12.38 -2.08
C ILE A 198 -14.09 -12.23 -1.71
N HIS A 199 -13.68 -11.02 -1.32
CA HIS A 199 -12.28 -10.71 -1.05
C HIS A 199 -12.08 -10.10 0.35
N LEU A 200 -11.16 -10.68 1.12
CA LEU A 200 -10.69 -10.12 2.39
C LEU A 200 -9.88 -8.83 2.11
N ARG A 201 -10.43 -7.67 2.48
CA ARG A 201 -9.76 -6.37 2.31
C ARG A 201 -8.77 -6.06 3.43
N ASN A 202 -9.25 -6.07 4.67
CA ASN A 202 -8.47 -5.79 5.88
C ASN A 202 -8.61 -6.94 6.88
N MET A 203 -7.68 -7.04 7.82
CA MET A 203 -7.76 -7.88 9.00
C MET A 203 -7.21 -7.10 10.20
N GLU A 204 -8.07 -6.80 11.16
CA GLU A 204 -7.70 -6.16 12.42
C GLU A 204 -7.31 -7.21 13.45
N LEU A 205 -6.22 -6.95 14.17
CA LEU A 205 -5.67 -7.76 15.25
C LEU A 205 -5.41 -6.83 16.44
N GLU A 206 -5.77 -7.27 17.63
CA GLU A 206 -5.57 -6.54 18.89
C GLU A 206 -4.45 -7.22 19.68
N TYR A 207 -3.54 -6.42 20.25
CA TYR A 207 -2.47 -6.89 21.14
C TYR A 207 -2.19 -5.83 22.21
N GLU A 208 -2.50 -6.14 23.47
CA GLU A 208 -2.58 -5.10 24.53
C GLU A 208 -3.45 -3.93 24.00
N ASP A 209 -3.08 -2.67 24.21
CA ASP A 209 -3.82 -1.51 23.68
C ASP A 209 -3.51 -1.18 22.20
N HIS A 210 -2.88 -2.09 21.44
CA HIS A 210 -2.42 -1.84 20.06
C HIS A 210 -3.29 -2.53 19.01
N ILE A 211 -3.85 -1.76 18.09
CA ILE A 211 -4.57 -2.27 16.90
C ILE A 211 -3.60 -2.40 15.71
N ILE A 212 -3.37 -3.62 15.25
CA ILE A 212 -2.57 -3.93 14.06
C ILE A 212 -3.49 -4.26 12.89
N ASN A 213 -3.46 -3.43 11.85
CA ASN A 213 -4.37 -3.54 10.70
C ASN A 213 -3.64 -4.09 9.46
N ILE A 214 -3.84 -5.37 9.15
CA ILE A 214 -3.25 -6.02 7.97
C ILE A 214 -4.13 -5.75 6.75
N LYS A 215 -3.70 -4.80 5.92
CA LYS A 215 -4.31 -4.47 4.63
C LYS A 215 -3.84 -5.43 3.56
N TYR A 216 -4.77 -6.03 2.83
CA TYR A 216 -4.49 -6.80 1.63
C TYR A 216 -4.66 -5.90 0.42
N ASN A 217 -3.58 -5.69 -0.33
CA ASN A 217 -3.61 -4.89 -1.55
C ASN A 217 -4.46 -5.57 -2.63
N LEU A 218 -5.75 -5.26 -2.63
CA LEU A 218 -6.45 -5.04 -3.89
C LEU A 218 -5.78 -3.88 -4.63
N LEU A 219 -5.81 -3.90 -5.96
CA LEU A 219 -5.48 -2.73 -6.76
C LEU A 219 -6.36 -1.57 -6.28
N LEU A 220 -5.73 -0.53 -5.75
CA LEU A 220 -6.45 0.61 -5.22
C LEU A 220 -6.73 1.54 -6.38
N ASP A 221 -7.99 1.57 -6.80
CA ASP A 221 -8.49 2.38 -7.90
C ASP A 221 -7.97 3.82 -7.82
N HIS A 222 -7.48 4.33 -8.95
CA HIS A 222 -7.04 5.72 -9.08
C HIS A 222 -8.15 6.69 -8.67
N ILE A 223 -9.42 6.38 -8.92
CA ILE A 223 -10.58 7.17 -8.45
C ILE A 223 -10.53 7.38 -6.93
N LYS A 224 -10.16 6.35 -6.15
CA LYS A 224 -10.05 6.45 -4.69
C LYS A 224 -8.80 7.23 -4.27
N LEU A 225 -7.66 7.03 -4.95
CA LEU A 225 -6.44 7.80 -4.66
C LEU A 225 -6.63 9.29 -4.97
N ASP A 226 -7.30 9.62 -6.09
CA ASP A 226 -7.54 10.99 -6.53
C ASP A 226 -8.49 11.73 -5.60
N ALA A 227 -9.52 11.05 -5.07
CA ALA A 227 -10.35 11.58 -3.99
C ALA A 227 -9.56 11.91 -2.72
N TYR A 228 -8.55 11.10 -2.36
CA TYR A 228 -7.69 11.36 -1.20
C TYR A 228 -6.69 12.49 -1.45
N VAL A 229 -6.10 12.57 -2.64
CA VAL A 229 -5.24 13.69 -3.03
C VAL A 229 -6.01 15.01 -2.94
N ARG A 230 -7.18 15.06 -3.59
CA ARG A 230 -8.11 16.21 -3.59
C ARG A 230 -8.50 16.62 -2.17
N ALA A 231 -8.97 15.69 -1.34
CA ALA A 231 -9.37 16.00 0.03
C ALA A 231 -8.23 16.57 0.87
N CYS A 232 -6.98 16.16 0.60
CA CYS A 232 -5.81 16.75 1.25
C CYS A 232 -5.45 18.14 0.71
N ASP A 233 -5.72 18.45 -0.56
CA ASP A 233 -5.52 19.80 -1.12
C ASP A 233 -6.62 20.78 -0.67
N GLU A 234 -7.89 20.36 -0.77
CA GLU A 234 -9.05 21.18 -0.37
C GLU A 234 -9.05 21.49 1.15
N ALA A 235 -8.54 20.59 1.98
CA ALA A 235 -8.37 20.80 3.43
C ALA A 235 -7.00 21.38 3.84
N LEU A 236 -6.12 21.72 2.87
CA LEU A 236 -4.73 22.16 3.10
C LEU A 236 -3.93 21.22 4.04
N LEU A 237 -4.25 19.92 4.01
CA LEU A 237 -3.76 18.92 4.96
C LEU A 237 -2.33 18.50 4.62
N GLY A 238 -1.38 19.21 5.22
CA GLY A 238 0.05 18.94 5.09
C GLY A 238 0.44 17.51 5.46
N ARG A 239 1.55 17.05 4.85
CA ARG A 239 2.06 15.67 4.90
C ARG A 239 2.11 15.05 6.30
N ASP A 240 2.54 15.82 7.31
CA ASP A 240 2.65 15.33 8.69
C ASP A 240 1.27 15.21 9.38
N GLY A 241 0.34 16.12 9.09
CA GLY A 241 -1.05 16.03 9.55
C GLY A 241 -1.74 14.77 9.03
N TYR A 242 -1.64 14.50 7.73
CA TYR A 242 -2.17 13.27 7.13
C TYR A 242 -1.53 12.01 7.74
N ARG A 243 -0.21 12.02 8.01
CA ARG A 243 0.48 10.90 8.67
C ARG A 243 -0.05 10.62 10.08
N ARG A 244 -0.27 11.66 10.89
CA ARG A 244 -0.83 11.52 12.24
C ARG A 244 -2.26 10.98 12.18
N LEU A 245 -3.07 11.49 11.26
CA LEU A 245 -4.45 11.02 11.05
C LEU A 245 -4.48 9.54 10.61
N ALA A 246 -3.66 9.15 9.63
CA ALA A 246 -3.56 7.77 9.12
C ALA A 246 -2.84 6.80 10.07
N ALA A 247 -2.22 7.27 11.15
CA ALA A 247 -1.72 6.45 12.25
C ALA A 247 -2.82 6.09 13.27
N VAL A 248 -3.94 6.83 13.30
CA VAL A 248 -5.08 6.58 14.19
C VAL A 248 -6.25 5.94 13.44
N GLU A 249 -6.70 6.52 12.32
CA GLU A 249 -7.71 5.88 11.46
C GLU A 249 -7.03 4.92 10.48
N ALA A 250 -6.94 3.66 10.90
CA ALA A 250 -6.32 2.59 10.15
C ALA A 250 -7.01 2.28 8.81
N ARG A 251 -8.22 2.77 8.53
CA ARG A 251 -8.89 2.63 7.22
C ARG A 251 -8.36 3.59 6.14
N LEU A 252 -7.63 4.64 6.53
CA LEU A 252 -7.00 5.57 5.58
C LEU A 252 -5.90 4.89 4.76
N ILE A 253 -5.60 5.48 3.59
CA ILE A 253 -4.53 5.04 2.69
C ILE A 253 -3.17 5.45 3.29
N CYS A 254 -2.13 4.66 3.11
CA CYS A 254 -0.79 5.04 3.59
C CYS A 254 -0.27 6.28 2.84
N GLU A 255 0.31 7.25 3.56
CA GLU A 255 0.75 8.55 3.00
C GLU A 255 1.61 8.41 1.73
N TYR A 256 2.52 7.45 1.67
CA TYR A 256 3.38 7.24 0.51
C TYR A 256 2.60 6.97 -0.79
N GLN A 257 1.39 6.39 -0.71
CA GLN A 257 0.55 6.15 -1.89
C GLN A 257 -0.14 7.43 -2.37
N VAL A 258 -0.56 8.30 -1.43
CA VAL A 258 -1.13 9.62 -1.73
C VAL A 258 -0.04 10.53 -2.32
N ALA A 259 1.17 10.50 -1.76
CA ALA A 259 2.33 11.22 -2.28
C ALA A 259 2.79 10.70 -3.65
N GLN A 260 2.80 9.38 -3.85
CA GLN A 260 3.08 8.77 -5.15
C GLN A 260 2.04 9.18 -6.20
N ARG A 261 0.75 9.18 -5.85
CA ARG A 261 -0.30 9.64 -6.76
C ARG A 261 -0.18 11.13 -7.09
N ARG A 262 0.20 11.98 -6.12
CA ARG A 262 0.53 13.39 -6.38
C ARG A 262 1.64 13.53 -7.43
N ILE A 263 2.71 12.75 -7.33
CA ILE A 263 3.80 12.76 -8.32
C ILE A 263 3.31 12.33 -9.72
N GLU A 264 2.42 11.34 -9.81
CA GLU A 264 1.77 10.95 -11.08
C GLU A 264 0.90 12.07 -11.65
N ILE A 265 0.07 12.70 -10.82
CA ILE A 265 -0.77 13.84 -11.22
C ILE A 265 0.10 15.01 -11.69
N THR A 266 1.19 15.34 -10.98
CA THR A 266 2.14 16.39 -11.41
C THR A 266 2.80 16.07 -12.75
N LYS A 267 3.11 14.80 -13.05
CA LYS A 267 3.61 14.41 -14.39
C LYS A 267 2.55 14.62 -15.47
N LEU A 268 1.33 14.11 -15.25
CA LEU A 268 0.20 14.29 -16.17
C LEU A 268 -0.13 15.77 -16.39
N ILE A 269 0.01 16.62 -15.37
CA ILE A 269 -0.11 18.08 -15.49
C ILE A 269 1.02 18.65 -16.33
N ASN A 270 2.29 18.30 -16.07
CA ASN A 270 3.43 18.81 -16.83
C ASN A 270 3.43 18.35 -18.31
N GLU A 271 2.81 17.20 -18.60
CA GLU A 271 2.60 16.68 -19.97
C GLU A 271 1.50 17.45 -20.72
N GLN A 272 0.49 17.98 -20.02
CA GLN A 272 -0.61 18.78 -20.59
C GLN A 272 -0.35 20.30 -20.56
N ILE A 273 0.47 20.76 -19.61
CA ILE A 273 0.80 22.17 -19.36
C ILE A 273 2.35 22.28 -19.35
N PRO A 274 2.99 22.42 -20.52
CA PRO A 274 4.45 22.38 -20.65
C PRO A 274 5.11 23.63 -20.06
N ILE A 275 5.67 23.51 -18.85
CA ILE A 275 6.40 24.61 -18.18
C ILE A 275 7.80 24.74 -18.81
N ARG A 276 8.01 25.78 -19.62
CA ARG A 276 9.31 26.13 -20.21
C ARG A 276 10.03 27.16 -19.34
N ILE A 277 11.16 26.77 -18.74
CA ILE A 277 12.07 27.70 -18.05
C ILE A 277 12.97 28.37 -19.10
N ILE A 278 13.08 29.70 -19.07
CA ILE A 278 13.96 30.49 -19.92
C ILE A 278 14.91 31.28 -19.01
N ASN A 279 16.22 31.17 -19.25
CA ASN A 279 17.22 31.95 -18.52
C ASN A 279 17.54 33.24 -19.29
N LEU A 280 17.36 34.39 -18.64
CA LEU A 280 17.63 35.71 -19.20
C LEU A 280 19.03 36.17 -18.77
N ASN A 281 19.99 36.09 -19.69
CA ASN A 281 21.34 36.62 -19.49
C ASN A 281 21.31 38.16 -19.42
N LYS A 282 22.19 38.78 -18.61
CA LYS A 282 22.30 40.25 -18.51
C LYS A 282 22.78 40.92 -19.81
N GLU A 283 23.48 40.20 -20.68
CA GLU A 283 24.21 40.78 -21.82
C GLU A 283 23.35 41.09 -23.06
N VAL A 284 22.10 40.61 -23.13
CA VAL A 284 21.19 40.85 -24.27
C VAL A 284 20.47 42.19 -24.10
N ASN A 285 21.24 43.28 -24.01
CA ASN A 285 20.76 44.65 -23.71
C ASN A 285 21.14 45.64 -24.81
N GLN A 286 20.89 45.27 -26.08
CA GLN A 286 21.03 46.13 -27.26
C GLN A 286 19.87 45.86 -28.24
N LEU A 287 18.68 46.27 -27.83
CA LEU A 287 17.60 46.69 -28.73
C LEU A 287 17.39 48.17 -28.38
N ASP A 288 17.39 49.05 -29.36
CA ASP A 288 17.54 50.49 -29.12
C ASP A 288 16.32 51.10 -28.39
N ASP A 289 16.56 51.71 -27.23
CA ASP A 289 15.54 52.32 -26.38
C ASP A 289 15.16 53.73 -26.86
N ASP A 290 14.33 53.80 -27.90
CA ASP A 290 13.56 55.01 -28.30
C ASP A 290 12.17 55.08 -27.63
N ASP A 291 11.84 54.12 -26.74
CA ASP A 291 10.53 54.03 -26.05
C ASP A 291 10.53 54.97 -24.81
N GLU A 292 9.86 56.14 -24.89
CA GLU A 292 9.83 57.20 -23.85
C GLU A 292 9.34 56.73 -22.46
N HIS A 293 8.76 55.53 -22.38
CA HIS A 293 8.23 54.88 -21.18
C HIS A 293 9.29 54.15 -20.32
N GLN A 294 10.58 54.28 -20.64
CA GLN A 294 11.71 53.96 -19.75
C GLN A 294 11.90 54.96 -18.59
N SER A 295 11.07 56.00 -18.50
CA SER A 295 11.10 56.97 -17.38
C SER A 295 10.79 56.29 -16.04
N ASN A 296 11.80 56.11 -15.18
CA ASN A 296 11.69 55.84 -13.75
C ASN A 296 11.39 57.19 -13.05
N PRO A 297 10.12 57.61 -12.88
CA PRO A 297 9.79 59.02 -12.67
C PRO A 297 10.18 59.49 -11.26
N ASP A 298 10.14 58.55 -10.33
CA ASP A 298 10.42 58.72 -8.90
C ASP A 298 11.93 58.55 -8.57
N GLY A 299 12.78 58.26 -9.57
CA GLY A 299 14.22 58.06 -9.40
C GLY A 299 14.57 56.88 -8.47
N ILE A 300 13.75 55.83 -8.45
CA ILE A 300 13.87 54.73 -7.48
C ILE A 300 15.17 53.95 -7.73
N ILE A 301 16.14 54.10 -6.83
CA ILE A 301 17.36 53.29 -6.76
C ILE A 301 17.08 52.04 -5.90
N VAL A 302 17.43 50.88 -6.44
CA VAL A 302 17.36 49.58 -5.76
C VAL A 302 18.72 48.89 -5.92
N ASP A 303 19.22 48.24 -4.88
CA ASP A 303 20.58 47.67 -4.84
C ASP A 303 20.70 46.45 -5.78
N GLU A 304 21.73 46.42 -6.64
CA GLU A 304 22.01 45.29 -7.53
C GLU A 304 22.20 43.96 -6.79
N GLN A 305 22.61 44.00 -5.51
CA GLN A 305 22.77 42.81 -4.67
C GLN A 305 21.44 42.24 -4.16
N GLU A 306 20.35 43.01 -4.18
CA GLU A 306 19.01 42.55 -3.81
C GLU A 306 18.18 42.04 -5.00
N ILE A 307 18.71 42.09 -6.23
CA ILE A 307 17.94 42.00 -7.47
C ILE A 307 18.48 40.93 -8.43
N GLY A 308 17.59 40.06 -8.92
CA GLY A 308 17.89 39.13 -10.02
C GLY A 308 17.84 39.79 -11.41
N ASN A 309 18.41 39.12 -12.42
CA ASN A 309 18.59 39.62 -13.80
C ASN A 309 17.34 40.20 -14.50
N GLY A 310 16.13 39.93 -14.02
CA GLY A 310 14.88 40.30 -14.69
C GLY A 310 14.45 41.76 -14.55
N VAL A 311 14.84 42.48 -13.49
CA VAL A 311 14.32 43.83 -13.21
C VAL A 311 14.83 44.89 -14.20
N TYR A 312 15.94 44.62 -14.89
CA TYR A 312 16.51 45.49 -15.93
C TYR A 312 15.83 45.34 -17.31
N ARG A 313 14.62 44.76 -17.38
CA ARG A 313 13.91 44.52 -18.64
C ARG A 313 12.45 44.93 -18.51
N SER A 314 12.02 45.83 -19.40
CA SER A 314 10.61 46.16 -19.61
C SER A 314 9.79 44.89 -19.90
N ILE A 315 8.59 44.80 -19.32
CA ILE A 315 7.67 43.68 -19.54
C ILE A 315 7.23 43.64 -21.01
N ARG A 316 7.08 44.82 -21.63
CA ARG A 316 6.79 45.00 -23.06
C ARG A 316 7.87 44.34 -23.93
N ASN A 317 9.14 44.56 -23.61
CA ASN A 317 10.29 44.05 -24.38
C ASN A 317 10.43 42.53 -24.20
N LEU A 318 10.09 41.99 -23.01
CA LEU A 318 10.00 40.54 -22.81
C LEU A 318 8.88 39.91 -23.65
N LEU A 319 7.71 40.55 -23.73
CA LEU A 319 6.60 40.10 -24.59
C LEU A 319 6.96 40.17 -26.07
N GLN A 320 7.59 41.25 -26.54
CA GLN A 320 8.09 41.36 -27.92
C GLN A 320 9.08 40.24 -28.29
N ILE A 321 9.92 39.78 -27.35
CA ILE A 321 10.84 38.65 -27.57
C ILE A 321 10.10 37.30 -27.55
N PHE A 322 9.12 37.11 -26.67
CA PHE A 322 8.49 35.80 -26.46
C PHE A 322 7.26 35.51 -27.34
N ILE A 323 6.47 36.53 -27.71
CA ILE A 323 5.28 36.35 -28.55
C ILE A 323 5.62 35.70 -29.91
N PRO A 324 6.67 36.12 -30.65
CA PRO A 324 7.07 35.44 -31.89
C PRO A 324 7.48 33.99 -31.63
N ILE A 325 8.26 33.74 -30.56
CA ILE A 325 8.71 32.38 -30.17
C ILE A 325 7.55 31.45 -29.80
N TRP A 326 6.42 31.98 -29.33
CA TRP A 326 5.20 31.22 -29.02
C TRP A 326 4.25 31.09 -30.22
N ASN A 327 4.20 32.08 -31.11
CA ASN A 327 3.40 32.08 -32.34
C ASN A 327 4.02 31.18 -33.43
N GLU A 328 5.35 31.16 -33.56
CA GLU A 328 6.10 30.33 -34.52
C GLU A 328 6.39 28.90 -34.02
N SER A 329 5.98 28.54 -32.79
CA SER A 329 6.23 27.19 -32.28
C SER A 329 5.40 26.13 -33.00
N ASN A 330 5.78 24.85 -32.87
CA ASN A 330 5.07 23.73 -33.49
C ASN A 330 4.71 22.66 -32.44
N PRO A 331 3.43 22.48 -32.07
CA PRO A 331 2.29 23.34 -32.45
C PRO A 331 2.43 24.79 -31.91
N PRO A 332 1.73 25.77 -32.49
CA PRO A 332 1.75 27.15 -32.00
C PRO A 332 1.11 27.23 -30.61
N ILE A 333 1.81 27.88 -29.68
CA ILE A 333 1.38 28.07 -28.28
C ILE A 333 0.42 29.27 -28.16
N LEU A 334 0.55 30.24 -29.05
CA LEU A 334 -0.37 31.38 -29.22
C LEU A 334 -0.84 31.44 -30.68
N GLN A 335 -2.08 31.84 -30.90
CA GLN A 335 -2.69 32.08 -32.21
C GLN A 335 -3.33 33.49 -32.24
N PRO A 336 -3.34 34.19 -33.39
CA PRO A 336 -3.92 35.53 -33.49
C PRO A 336 -5.38 35.59 -33.00
N GLY A 337 -5.62 36.33 -31.92
CA GLY A 337 -6.91 36.41 -31.22
C GLY A 337 -6.90 35.81 -29.80
N ASP A 338 -5.86 35.06 -29.42
CA ASP A 338 -5.67 34.60 -28.04
C ASP A 338 -5.36 35.76 -27.09
N THR A 339 -5.79 35.64 -25.83
CA THR A 339 -5.49 36.60 -24.76
C THR A 339 -4.32 36.10 -23.91
N ILE A 340 -3.28 36.93 -23.77
CA ILE A 340 -2.07 36.58 -23.01
C ILE A 340 -2.33 36.77 -21.52
N ASN A 341 -2.45 35.65 -20.81
CA ASN A 341 -2.71 35.60 -19.37
C ASN A 341 -1.39 35.79 -18.59
N LEU A 342 -1.13 36.99 -18.06
CA LEU A 342 0.10 37.32 -17.36
C LEU A 342 -0.07 37.22 -15.84
N LYS A 343 0.72 36.34 -15.22
CA LYS A 343 0.62 36.04 -13.78
C LYS A 343 1.78 36.64 -12.98
N LEU A 344 1.47 37.45 -11.97
CA LEU A 344 2.42 38.07 -11.03
C LEU A 344 2.33 37.43 -9.64
N GLY A 345 3.48 37.21 -9.00
CA GLY A 345 3.57 36.61 -7.67
C GLY A 345 5.00 36.46 -7.15
N GLY A 346 5.17 36.54 -5.82
CA GLY A 346 6.43 36.29 -5.13
C GLY A 346 6.53 34.87 -4.55
N ASP A 347 7.75 34.44 -4.24
CA ASP A 347 8.06 33.12 -3.67
C ASP A 347 8.00 33.06 -2.13
N GLY A 348 7.87 34.23 -1.48
CA GLY A 348 7.66 34.39 -0.05
C GLY A 348 8.94 34.54 0.78
N LYS A 349 10.11 34.63 0.13
CA LYS A 349 11.41 34.91 0.79
C LYS A 349 11.91 36.34 0.58
N GLU A 350 11.29 37.09 -0.32
CA GLU A 350 11.72 38.44 -0.69
C GLU A 350 11.43 39.44 0.43
N LYS A 351 12.26 40.49 0.53
CA LYS A 351 11.95 41.64 1.38
C LYS A 351 10.76 42.40 0.77
N TYR A 352 9.67 42.53 1.53
CA TYR A 352 8.48 43.26 1.08
C TYR A 352 8.75 44.72 0.69
N GLU A 353 9.75 45.36 1.31
CA GLU A 353 10.23 46.70 0.95
C GLU A 353 10.86 46.74 -0.46
N THR A 354 11.66 45.73 -0.81
CA THR A 354 12.26 45.61 -2.15
C THR A 354 11.19 45.24 -3.19
N LEU A 355 10.23 44.38 -2.84
CA LEU A 355 9.07 44.07 -3.68
C LEU A 355 8.22 45.32 -3.98
N ALA A 356 7.98 46.19 -2.99
CA ALA A 356 7.20 47.42 -3.20
C ALA A 356 7.91 48.38 -4.18
N LYS A 357 9.23 48.54 -4.06
CA LYS A 357 10.03 49.33 -5.03
C LYS A 357 9.94 48.76 -6.45
N VAL A 358 10.11 47.44 -6.59
CA VAL A 358 10.04 46.76 -7.90
C VAL A 358 8.62 46.81 -8.49
N GLY A 359 7.58 46.73 -7.66
CA GLY A 359 6.18 46.91 -8.08
C GLY A 359 5.92 48.30 -8.68
N ASN A 360 6.48 49.36 -8.08
CA ASN A 360 6.36 50.71 -8.62
C ASN A 360 7.05 50.88 -9.98
N LEU A 361 8.24 50.30 -10.18
CA LEU A 361 8.97 50.37 -11.46
C LEU A 361 8.15 49.83 -12.64
N PHE A 362 7.37 48.76 -12.42
CA PHE A 362 6.56 48.14 -13.47
C PHE A 362 5.10 48.62 -13.52
N LYS A 363 4.65 49.46 -12.57
CA LYS A 363 3.26 49.91 -12.43
C LYS A 363 2.66 50.42 -13.74
N TYR A 364 3.32 51.38 -14.40
CA TYR A 364 2.81 52.03 -15.60
C TYR A 364 2.81 51.08 -16.81
N GLN A 365 3.84 50.23 -16.95
CA GLN A 365 3.88 49.20 -17.99
C GLN A 365 2.77 48.16 -17.82
N LEU A 366 2.49 47.74 -16.58
CA LEU A 366 1.39 46.81 -16.29
C LEU A 366 0.02 47.43 -16.57
N GLN A 367 -0.17 48.72 -16.28
CA GLN A 367 -1.41 49.42 -16.61
C GLN A 367 -1.59 49.58 -18.13
N ASP A 368 -0.57 50.04 -18.85
CA ASP A 368 -0.60 50.16 -20.32
C ASP A 368 -0.91 48.82 -21.00
N LEU A 369 -0.21 47.76 -20.61
CA LEU A 369 -0.44 46.42 -21.15
C LEU A 369 -1.86 45.90 -20.85
N GLN A 370 -2.45 46.25 -19.70
CA GLN A 370 -3.80 45.83 -19.32
C GLN A 370 -4.91 46.64 -20.03
N GLU A 371 -4.68 47.92 -20.33
CA GLU A 371 -5.64 48.80 -20.99
C GLU A 371 -5.53 48.74 -22.53
N ASN A 372 -4.31 48.67 -23.06
CA ASN A 372 -3.97 48.82 -24.48
C ASN A 372 -3.38 47.55 -25.13
N GLY A 373 -3.17 46.47 -24.37
CA GLY A 373 -2.59 45.21 -24.88
C GLY A 373 -1.15 45.37 -25.38
N ILE A 374 -0.75 44.54 -26.35
CA ILE A 374 0.51 44.71 -27.08
C ILE A 374 0.35 44.34 -28.56
N SER A 375 1.03 45.06 -29.45
CA SER A 375 1.07 44.73 -30.88
C SER A 375 2.47 44.25 -31.27
N VAL A 376 2.55 43.06 -31.86
CA VAL A 376 3.81 42.40 -32.29
C VAL A 376 3.58 41.79 -33.67
N ASP A 377 4.52 42.00 -34.60
CA ASP A 377 4.47 41.54 -36.00
C ASP A 377 3.16 41.88 -36.75
N GLY A 378 2.55 43.02 -36.39
CA GLY A 378 1.28 43.49 -36.95
C GLY A 378 0.03 42.81 -36.38
N VAL A 379 0.18 41.84 -35.46
CA VAL A 379 -0.91 41.22 -34.70
C VAL A 379 -1.07 41.92 -33.36
N HIS A 380 -2.30 42.24 -32.98
CA HIS A 380 -2.64 42.78 -31.68
C HIS A 380 -3.04 41.66 -30.71
N TRP A 381 -2.50 41.71 -29.49
CA TRP A 381 -2.65 40.71 -28.44
C TRP A 381 -3.24 41.35 -27.17
N PRO A 382 -4.49 41.02 -26.82
CA PRO A 382 -5.07 41.39 -25.52
C PRO A 382 -4.29 40.73 -24.37
N ILE A 383 -4.25 41.39 -23.21
CA ILE A 383 -3.54 40.92 -22.01
C ILE A 383 -4.50 40.93 -20.82
N GLU A 384 -4.43 39.90 -19.98
CA GLU A 384 -5.19 39.82 -18.73
C GLU A 384 -4.23 39.53 -17.57
N LEU A 385 -4.22 40.39 -16.54
CA LEU A 385 -3.34 40.30 -15.38
C LEU A 385 -3.96 39.50 -14.24
N TYR A 386 -3.19 38.52 -13.74
CA TYR A 386 -3.55 37.68 -12.60
C TYR A 386 -2.52 37.84 -11.47
N PHE A 387 -2.98 38.12 -10.25
CA PHE A 387 -2.10 38.22 -9.07
C PHE A 387 -2.26 36.99 -8.17
N SER A 388 -1.15 36.45 -7.66
CA SER A 388 -1.18 35.51 -6.53
C SER A 388 0.08 35.61 -5.68
N GLY A 389 -0.08 35.69 -4.36
CA GLY A 389 1.03 35.55 -3.42
C GLY A 389 0.52 35.21 -2.03
N ASP A 390 1.42 35.24 -1.05
CA ASP A 390 1.01 35.21 0.36
C ASP A 390 0.20 36.47 0.72
N TRP A 391 -0.55 36.46 1.82
CA TRP A 391 -1.41 37.59 2.16
C TRP A 391 -0.60 38.89 2.38
N LYS A 392 0.65 38.84 2.83
CA LYS A 392 1.52 40.02 2.94
C LYS A 392 1.93 40.54 1.59
N PHE A 393 2.31 39.66 0.64
CA PHE A 393 2.56 40.05 -0.75
C PHE A 393 1.35 40.83 -1.31
N MET A 394 0.15 40.28 -1.18
CA MET A 394 -1.08 40.92 -1.64
C MET A 394 -1.35 42.26 -0.93
N TYR A 395 -1.13 42.33 0.40
CA TYR A 395 -1.26 43.57 1.18
C TYR A 395 -0.30 44.68 0.70
N ASN A 396 0.96 44.35 0.42
CA ASN A 396 1.95 45.32 -0.05
C ASN A 396 1.62 45.83 -1.45
N ILE A 397 1.29 44.94 -2.39
CA ILE A 397 0.88 45.32 -3.76
C ILE A 397 -0.41 46.17 -3.75
N MET A 398 -1.33 45.93 -2.81
CA MET A 398 -2.56 46.75 -2.63
C MET A 398 -2.36 48.00 -1.76
N GLY A 399 -1.14 48.31 -1.30
CA GLY A 399 -0.85 49.47 -0.44
C GLY A 399 -1.67 49.47 0.87
N LEU A 400 -1.75 48.32 1.55
CA LEU A 400 -2.40 48.16 2.85
C LEU A 400 -1.35 47.98 3.96
N ASN A 401 -1.42 48.83 4.99
CA ASN A 401 -0.33 48.98 5.96
C ASN A 401 -0.16 47.80 6.92
N ALA A 402 -1.24 47.15 7.37
CA ALA A 402 -1.18 46.07 8.37
C ALA A 402 -2.50 45.28 8.48
N PRO A 403 -2.48 44.00 8.91
CA PRO A 403 -3.68 43.15 9.03
C PRO A 403 -4.62 43.55 10.19
N ASN A 404 -4.20 44.46 11.07
CA ASN A 404 -5.01 45.06 12.13
C ASN A 404 -5.60 46.43 11.73
N ALA A 405 -5.71 46.73 10.43
CA ALA A 405 -6.51 47.85 9.96
C ALA A 405 -8.01 47.59 10.23
N LYS A 406 -8.83 48.66 10.29
CA LYS A 406 -10.29 48.52 10.51
C LYS A 406 -10.96 47.63 9.46
N TYR A 407 -10.43 47.65 8.23
CA TYR A 407 -10.79 46.77 7.12
C TYR A 407 -9.63 45.81 6.85
N PHE A 408 -9.81 44.52 7.15
CA PHE A 408 -8.74 43.50 7.10
C PHE A 408 -8.90 42.48 5.96
N CYS A 409 -10.07 42.46 5.30
CA CYS A 409 -10.36 41.56 4.19
C CYS A 409 -9.83 42.15 2.87
N LEU A 410 -9.01 41.38 2.14
CA LEU A 410 -8.48 41.76 0.84
C LEU A 410 -9.57 41.90 -0.25
N TYR A 411 -10.69 41.21 -0.06
CA TYR A 411 -11.75 41.03 -1.07
C TYR A 411 -13.11 41.64 -0.66
N CYS A 412 -13.17 42.33 0.48
CA CYS A 412 -14.41 42.84 1.05
C CYS A 412 -14.18 43.98 2.06
N ASP A 413 -15.12 44.92 2.17
CA ASP A 413 -15.04 46.05 3.09
C ASP A 413 -15.71 45.73 4.45
N CYS A 414 -15.34 44.61 5.06
CA CYS A 414 -15.82 44.26 6.40
C CYS A 414 -15.03 45.01 7.49
N GLU A 415 -15.76 45.64 8.43
CA GLU A 415 -15.16 46.30 9.59
C GLU A 415 -14.92 45.30 10.72
N ALA A 416 -13.70 45.27 11.27
CA ALA A 416 -13.30 44.38 12.37
C ALA A 416 -14.07 44.59 13.70
N SER A 417 -14.95 45.59 13.77
CA SER A 417 -15.80 45.93 14.93
C SER A 417 -17.27 45.55 14.74
N LYS A 418 -17.59 44.68 13.77
CA LYS A 418 -18.91 44.08 13.61
C LYS A 418 -18.77 42.56 13.71
N ASP A 419 -19.33 41.98 14.76
CA ASP A 419 -19.45 40.52 14.87
C ASP A 419 -20.20 39.97 13.65
N GLY A 420 -19.69 38.86 13.12
CA GLY A 420 -19.86 38.53 11.70
C GLY A 420 -21.24 37.99 11.30
N PRO A 421 -21.52 37.93 9.99
CA PRO A 421 -22.61 37.13 9.47
C PRO A 421 -22.32 35.64 9.71
N GLU A 422 -23.22 34.95 10.40
CA GLU A 422 -23.16 33.49 10.51
C GLU A 422 -23.41 32.84 9.14
N THR A 423 -22.61 31.80 8.83
CA THR A 423 -22.98 30.69 7.95
C THR A 423 -23.70 31.04 6.63
N GLU A 424 -23.04 31.76 5.73
CA GLU A 424 -23.07 31.33 4.33
C GLU A 424 -21.71 30.74 3.94
N ILE A 425 -21.76 29.62 3.23
CA ILE A 425 -20.59 28.96 2.67
C ILE A 425 -19.92 29.97 1.73
N PHE A 426 -18.63 30.24 1.92
CA PHE A 426 -17.84 31.04 0.99
C PHE A 426 -17.83 30.37 -0.39
N ARG A 427 -18.82 30.73 -1.23
CA ARG A 427 -18.78 30.51 -2.67
C ARG A 427 -17.53 31.21 -3.16
N ILE A 428 -16.55 30.44 -3.61
CA ILE A 428 -15.42 30.97 -4.35
C ILE A 428 -15.98 31.44 -5.69
N CYS A 429 -16.36 32.72 -5.75
CA CYS A 429 -16.82 33.39 -6.95
C CYS A 429 -15.70 33.48 -7.99
N ARG A 430 -15.51 32.39 -8.73
CA ARG A 430 -14.96 32.47 -10.08
C ARG A 430 -15.99 33.18 -10.94
N ASN A 431 -15.74 34.44 -11.30
CA ASN A 431 -16.43 35.21 -12.36
C ASN A 431 -15.84 36.63 -12.44
N SER A 432 -14.53 36.79 -12.67
CA SER A 432 -13.87 38.11 -12.73
C SER A 432 -14.18 39.03 -11.52
N GLU A 433 -14.45 38.45 -10.35
CA GLU A 433 -15.44 39.00 -9.40
C GLU A 433 -14.83 39.63 -8.14
N THR A 434 -14.80 40.95 -8.01
CA THR A 434 -14.70 41.93 -9.11
C THR A 434 -13.21 42.11 -9.49
N GLU A 435 -12.82 43.10 -10.28
CA GLU A 435 -11.40 43.53 -10.37
C GLU A 435 -10.93 44.25 -9.08
N ILE A 436 -11.61 43.98 -7.95
CA ILE A 436 -11.75 44.92 -6.85
C ILE A 436 -10.59 44.85 -5.86
N ARG A 437 -9.63 45.74 -6.10
CA ARG A 437 -9.40 47.04 -5.30
C ARG A 437 -9.19 49.80 -6.53
N ASN A 438 -9.42 50.34 -7.78
CA ASN A 438 -9.52 49.93 -9.20
C ASN A 438 -8.22 50.44 -9.85
N ILE A 439 -7.47 49.61 -10.62
CA ILE A 439 -6.05 49.87 -10.96
C ILE A 439 -5.27 50.18 -9.65
N PHE A 440 -5.26 49.19 -8.75
CA PHE A 440 -5.84 49.46 -7.43
C PHE A 440 -5.23 50.61 -6.62
N LYS A 441 -6.09 51.60 -6.35
CA LYS A 441 -5.77 52.95 -5.92
C LYS A 441 -4.86 53.71 -6.90
N SER A 442 -5.45 54.16 -8.00
CA SER A 442 -5.12 55.50 -8.55
C SER A 442 -5.49 56.66 -7.59
N VAL A 443 -5.91 56.33 -6.35
CA VAL A 443 -6.76 57.15 -5.45
C VAL A 443 -6.16 57.31 -4.04
N ASN A 444 -5.00 56.70 -3.75
CA ASN A 444 -4.20 56.93 -2.54
C ASN A 444 -2.85 57.65 -2.81
N SER A 445 -2.53 57.99 -4.07
CA SER A 445 -2.77 59.33 -4.66
C SER A 445 -1.75 60.38 -4.20
N GLU A 446 -1.91 61.62 -4.66
CA GLU A 446 -1.12 62.80 -4.27
C GLU A 446 -1.39 63.25 -2.81
N ILE A 447 -1.72 62.29 -1.92
CA ILE A 447 -2.32 62.54 -0.60
C ILE A 447 -1.74 61.60 0.46
N ARG A 448 -0.40 61.58 0.61
CA ARG A 448 0.26 61.27 1.90
C ARG A 448 1.48 62.14 2.23
N ASN A 449 2.01 62.90 1.27
CA ASN A 449 2.16 64.37 1.32
C ASN A 449 2.71 64.88 -0.02
#